data_AF-A0A0Q0MM82-F1
#
_entry.id   AF-A0A0Q0MM82-F1
#
_cell.length_a   1.000
_cell.length_b   1.000
_cell.length_c   1.000
_cell.angle_alpha   90.00
_cell.angle_beta   90.00
_cell.angle_gamma   90.00
#
_symmetry.space_group_name_H-M   'P 1'
#
loop_
_entity.id
_entity.type
_entity.pdbx_description
1 polymer ?
#
loop_
_entity_poly.entity_id
_entity_poly.type
_entity_poly.pdbx_seq_one_letter_code
_entity_poly.pdbx_strand_id
1 'polypeptide(L)'
;MDKIILLLLVIMAPSIYAAGPRWDNTIDINDPDLTVITAAQQCHKSLINAPECLEEWCEKAYSMGYWKALITLSLHTGDGTRLLEEAKKRVAAKEIEAYSTLAWLYGSGMFVGQDIDNAISLHKEFLALDIELPDSLVTTAHFELASLYKSQHNWLAVKEHAQYVIEHSALAYDKEQAVSLLQLAKEKAQLKINH
;
A
#
# COMPACT_ATOMS: atom_id res chain seq x y z
N MET A 1 -22.94 -47.31 40.37
CA MET A 1 -22.12 -46.21 40.95
C MET A 1 -21.68 -45.40 39.75
N ASP A 2 -22.64 -44.65 39.23
CA ASP A 2 -22.67 -44.27 37.83
C ASP A 2 -22.24 -42.83 37.64
N LYS A 3 -21.24 -42.71 36.77
CA LYS A 3 -20.63 -41.49 36.27
C LYS A 3 -21.68 -40.66 35.54
N ILE A 4 -21.88 -39.40 35.95
CA ILE A 4 -22.28 -38.35 35.01
C ILE A 4 -21.37 -37.15 35.29
N ILE A 5 -20.32 -37.08 34.49
CA ILE A 5 -19.43 -35.93 34.37
C ILE A 5 -20.25 -34.80 33.75
N LEU A 6 -20.48 -33.73 34.51
CA LEU A 6 -21.07 -32.49 34.01
C LEU A 6 -20.05 -31.84 33.05
N LEU A 7 -20.21 -32.10 31.75
CA LEU A 7 -19.41 -31.44 30.71
C LEU A 7 -19.97 -30.03 30.52
N LEU A 8 -19.32 -29.06 31.17
CA LEU A 8 -19.49 -27.63 30.93
C LEU A 8 -19.15 -27.34 29.45
N LEU A 9 -20.19 -27.27 28.62
CA LEU A 9 -20.12 -26.73 27.27
C LEU A 9 -20.03 -25.19 27.38
N VAL A 10 -18.82 -24.72 27.68
CA VAL A 10 -18.44 -23.32 27.41
C VAL A 10 -18.39 -23.21 25.89
N ILE A 11 -19.51 -22.80 25.31
CA ILE A 11 -19.57 -22.34 23.92
C ILE A 11 -18.70 -21.08 23.89
N MET A 12 -17.42 -21.26 23.57
CA MET A 12 -16.59 -20.16 23.14
C MET A 12 -17.21 -19.63 21.86
N ALA A 13 -18.04 -18.60 21.99
CA ALA A 13 -18.39 -17.76 20.86
C ALA A 13 -17.05 -17.35 20.22
N PRO A 14 -16.84 -17.59 18.92
CA PRO A 14 -15.76 -16.92 18.24
C PRO A 14 -16.09 -15.44 18.38
N SER A 15 -15.31 -14.73 19.18
CA SER A 15 -15.25 -13.28 19.13
C SER A 15 -14.83 -12.93 17.71
N ILE A 16 -15.80 -12.71 16.82
CA ILE A 16 -15.58 -12.16 15.49
C ILE A 16 -15.21 -10.69 15.72
N TYR A 17 -14.00 -10.46 16.20
CA TYR A 17 -13.35 -9.16 16.26
C TYR A 17 -12.21 -9.20 15.24
N ALA A 18 -12.56 -8.94 13.98
CA ALA A 18 -11.64 -8.45 12.94
C ALA A 18 -12.41 -8.11 11.66
N ALA A 19 -13.44 -7.27 11.76
CA ALA A 19 -13.83 -6.42 10.65
C ALA A 19 -13.83 -5.01 11.23
N GLY A 20 -13.18 -4.05 10.56
CA GLY A 20 -13.26 -2.64 10.95
C GLY A 20 -14.72 -2.17 11.10
N PRO A 21 -14.97 -0.93 11.55
CA PRO A 21 -16.34 -0.43 11.68
C PRO A 21 -17.12 -0.71 10.41
N ARG A 22 -18.25 -1.41 10.56
CA ARG A 22 -19.08 -1.88 9.43
C ARG A 22 -19.46 -0.69 8.54
N TRP A 23 -19.73 -0.99 7.28
CA TRP A 23 -20.37 -0.03 6.37
C TRP A 23 -21.67 0.49 7.03
N ASP A 24 -21.87 1.80 6.98
CA ASP A 24 -22.93 2.46 7.74
C ASP A 24 -24.00 2.98 6.77
N ASN A 25 -25.15 2.32 6.77
CA ASN A 25 -26.27 2.61 5.89
C ASN A 25 -27.14 3.79 6.36
N THR A 26 -26.81 4.40 7.51
CA THR A 26 -27.54 5.56 8.05
C THR A 26 -27.00 6.88 7.52
N ILE A 27 -25.83 6.88 6.90
CA ILE A 27 -25.20 8.06 6.32
C ILE A 27 -25.80 8.31 4.93
N ASP A 28 -26.40 9.48 4.74
CA ASP A 28 -26.91 9.93 3.45
C ASP A 28 -25.76 10.47 2.57
N ILE A 29 -25.60 9.90 1.38
CA ILE A 29 -24.58 10.31 0.40
C ILE A 29 -24.83 11.72 -0.16
N ASN A 30 -26.06 12.21 -0.05
CA ASN A 30 -26.48 13.53 -0.48
C ASN A 30 -26.54 14.55 0.66
N ASP A 31 -26.14 14.17 1.88
CA ASP A 31 -26.05 15.09 3.00
C ASP A 31 -25.15 16.29 2.63
N PRO A 32 -25.66 17.54 2.69
CA PRO A 32 -24.85 18.73 2.39
C PRO A 32 -23.66 18.91 3.33
N ASP A 33 -23.72 18.34 4.54
CA ASP A 33 -22.63 18.38 5.53
C ASP A 33 -21.71 17.15 5.45
N LEU A 34 -21.91 16.28 4.45
CA LEU A 34 -21.04 15.13 4.22
C LEU A 34 -19.59 15.59 4.02
N THR A 35 -18.68 14.99 4.79
CA THR A 35 -17.25 15.28 4.66
C THR A 35 -16.58 14.34 3.67
N VAL A 36 -15.50 14.81 3.04
CA VAL A 36 -14.66 14.00 2.16
C VAL A 36 -14.11 12.75 2.87
N ILE A 37 -13.80 12.85 4.17
CA ILE A 37 -13.31 11.74 4.99
C ILE A 37 -14.40 10.69 5.16
N THR A 38 -15.63 11.10 5.47
CA THR A 38 -16.76 10.19 5.60
C THR A 38 -17.04 9.46 4.29
N ALA A 39 -17.06 10.18 3.17
CA ALA A 39 -17.25 9.59 1.84
C ALA A 39 -16.13 8.58 1.51
N ALA A 40 -14.87 8.94 1.75
CA ALA A 40 -13.71 8.06 1.54
C ALA A 40 -13.79 6.78 2.40
N GLN A 41 -14.20 6.91 3.66
CA GLN A 41 -14.40 5.77 4.55
C GLN A 41 -15.53 4.85 4.06
N GLN A 42 -16.64 5.41 3.61
CA GLN A 42 -17.74 4.60 3.05
C GLN A 42 -17.33 3.89 1.76
N CYS A 43 -16.60 4.57 0.87
CA CYS A 43 -16.00 3.94 -0.32
C CYS A 43 -15.15 2.71 0.07
N HIS A 44 -14.22 2.87 1.01
CA HIS A 44 -13.37 1.77 1.46
C HIS A 44 -14.16 0.63 2.13
N LYS A 45 -15.10 0.95 3.02
CA LYS A 45 -15.93 -0.04 3.73
C LYS A 45 -16.87 -0.82 2.80
N SER A 46 -17.30 -0.20 1.71
CA SER A 46 -18.18 -0.80 0.71
C SER A 46 -17.53 -2.01 0.03
N LEU A 47 -16.20 -2.02 -0.12
CA LEU A 47 -15.46 -3.08 -0.83
C LEU A 47 -15.76 -4.49 -0.34
N ILE A 48 -16.00 -4.66 0.96
CA ILE A 48 -16.29 -5.95 1.57
C ILE A 48 -17.75 -6.07 2.01
N ASN A 49 -18.34 -4.98 2.52
CA ASN A 49 -19.60 -5.07 3.27
C ASN A 49 -20.84 -4.62 2.47
N ALA A 50 -20.65 -3.87 1.38
CA ALA A 50 -21.73 -3.32 0.55
C ALA A 50 -21.21 -3.05 -0.88
N PRO A 51 -20.72 -4.07 -1.61
CA PRO A 51 -20.09 -3.88 -2.92
C PRO A 51 -21.01 -3.19 -3.93
N GLU A 52 -22.33 -3.36 -3.81
CA GLU A 52 -23.34 -2.68 -4.62
C GLU A 52 -23.37 -1.15 -4.43
N CYS A 53 -22.88 -0.64 -3.30
CA CYS A 53 -22.80 0.79 -3.01
C CYS A 53 -21.40 1.37 -3.30
N LEU A 54 -20.43 0.54 -3.66
CA LEU A 54 -19.01 0.94 -3.74
C LEU A 54 -18.79 2.03 -4.78
N GLU A 55 -19.30 1.82 -6.00
CA GLU A 55 -19.07 2.76 -7.10
C GLU A 55 -19.60 4.15 -6.73
N GLU A 56 -20.82 4.24 -6.21
CA GLU A 56 -21.44 5.51 -5.82
C GLU A 56 -20.63 6.24 -4.74
N TRP A 57 -20.24 5.53 -3.68
CA TRP A 57 -19.44 6.12 -2.59
C TRP A 57 -18.03 6.51 -3.02
N CYS A 58 -17.39 5.73 -3.89
CA CYS A 58 -16.06 6.03 -4.39
C CYS A 58 -16.07 7.21 -5.38
N GLU A 59 -17.07 7.31 -6.25
CA GLU A 59 -17.24 8.48 -7.11
C GLU A 59 -17.58 9.74 -6.31
N LYS A 60 -18.42 9.61 -5.28
CA LYS A 60 -18.69 10.71 -4.35
C LYS A 60 -17.39 11.19 -3.69
N ALA A 61 -16.61 10.28 -3.11
CA ALA A 61 -15.33 10.62 -2.49
C ALA A 61 -14.35 11.26 -3.49
N TYR A 62 -14.26 10.73 -4.72
CA TYR A 62 -13.45 11.31 -5.79
C TYR A 62 -13.89 12.73 -6.14
N SER A 63 -15.19 12.96 -6.34
CA SER A 63 -15.75 14.30 -6.64
C SER A 63 -15.50 15.32 -5.54
N MET A 64 -15.34 14.87 -4.30
CA MET A 64 -15.02 15.68 -3.12
C MET A 64 -13.50 15.87 -2.91
N GLY A 65 -12.66 15.38 -3.83
CA GLY A 65 -11.21 15.58 -3.83
C GLY A 65 -10.38 14.41 -3.30
N TYR A 66 -11.01 13.32 -2.83
CA TYR A 66 -10.28 12.13 -2.38
C TYR A 66 -9.95 11.20 -3.56
N TRP A 67 -8.92 11.56 -4.32
CA TRP A 67 -8.57 10.86 -5.55
C TRP A 67 -8.17 9.39 -5.35
N LYS A 68 -7.66 9.03 -4.16
CA LYS A 68 -7.33 7.65 -3.78
C LYS A 68 -8.56 6.73 -3.76
N ALA A 69 -9.79 7.25 -3.81
CA ALA A 69 -10.99 6.44 -4.05
C ALA A 69 -10.89 5.63 -5.37
N LEU A 70 -10.15 6.14 -6.36
CA LEU A 70 -9.91 5.43 -7.61
C LEU A 70 -9.16 4.10 -7.39
N ILE A 71 -8.37 3.95 -6.33
CA ILE A 71 -7.73 2.67 -6.00
C ILE A 71 -8.80 1.61 -5.71
N THR A 72 -9.71 1.92 -4.78
CA THR A 72 -10.81 1.02 -4.42
C THR A 72 -11.72 0.74 -5.61
N LEU A 73 -12.05 1.76 -6.39
CA LEU A 73 -12.88 1.63 -7.60
C LEU A 73 -12.20 0.75 -8.66
N SER A 74 -10.90 0.92 -8.89
CA SER A 74 -10.15 0.11 -9.87
C SER A 74 -10.06 -1.36 -9.43
N LEU A 75 -9.85 -1.61 -8.14
CA LEU A 75 -9.84 -2.97 -7.58
C LEU A 75 -11.20 -3.66 -7.71
N HIS A 76 -12.29 -2.91 -7.56
CA HIS A 76 -13.65 -3.42 -7.70
C HIS A 76 -14.01 -3.74 -9.16
N THR A 77 -13.72 -2.82 -10.07
CA THR A 77 -14.11 -2.92 -11.49
C THR A 77 -13.14 -3.74 -12.33
N GLY A 78 -11.89 -3.88 -11.88
CA GLY A 78 -10.80 -4.45 -12.66
C GLY A 78 -10.19 -3.49 -13.68
N ASP A 79 -10.67 -2.24 -13.77
CA ASP A 79 -10.17 -1.22 -14.69
C ASP A 79 -9.43 -0.10 -13.93
N GLY A 80 -8.11 -0.04 -14.10
CA GLY A 80 -7.25 0.97 -13.50
C GLY A 80 -6.92 2.16 -14.40
N THR A 81 -7.57 2.31 -15.56
CA THR A 81 -7.23 3.36 -16.53
C THR A 81 -7.30 4.76 -15.92
N ARG A 82 -8.40 5.08 -15.22
CA ARG A 82 -8.58 6.38 -14.54
C ARG A 82 -7.59 6.59 -13.40
N LEU A 83 -7.28 5.55 -12.64
CA LEU A 83 -6.30 5.62 -11.56
C LEU A 83 -4.90 5.93 -12.11
N LEU A 84 -4.51 5.26 -13.19
CA LEU A 84 -3.22 5.48 -13.84
C LEU A 84 -3.09 6.92 -14.36
N GLU A 85 -4.11 7.43 -15.05
CA GLU A 85 -4.13 8.78 -15.60
C GLU A 85 -4.07 9.84 -14.47
N GLU A 86 -4.86 9.67 -13.42
CA GLU A 86 -4.88 10.59 -12.28
C GLU A 86 -3.54 10.57 -11.52
N ALA A 87 -2.96 9.38 -11.29
CA ALA A 87 -1.65 9.25 -10.66
C ALA A 87 -0.54 9.93 -11.48
N LYS A 88 -0.53 9.76 -12.81
CA LYS A 88 0.41 10.46 -13.71
C LYS A 88 0.26 11.98 -13.64
N LYS A 89 -0.98 12.47 -13.69
CA LYS A 89 -1.29 13.90 -13.57
C LYS A 89 -0.76 14.48 -12.25
N ARG A 90 -0.93 13.77 -11.13
CA ARG A 90 -0.50 14.23 -9.80
C ARG A 90 1.01 14.16 -9.60
N VAL A 91 1.68 13.15 -10.17
CA VAL A 91 3.16 13.13 -10.23
C VAL A 91 3.69 14.32 -11.03
N ALA A 92 3.06 14.67 -12.17
CA ALA A 92 3.44 15.87 -12.93
C ALA A 92 3.24 17.16 -12.11
N ALA A 93 2.30 17.18 -11.17
CA ALA A 93 2.09 18.26 -10.22
C ALA A 93 2.95 18.16 -8.94
N LYS A 94 3.89 17.21 -8.87
CA LYS A 94 4.80 16.96 -7.73
C LYS A 94 4.08 16.64 -6.42
N GLU A 95 2.89 16.03 -6.50
CA GLU A 95 2.20 15.56 -5.31
C GLU A 95 2.87 14.31 -4.73
N ILE A 96 3.37 14.44 -3.49
CA ILE A 96 4.15 13.43 -2.75
C ILE A 96 3.49 12.04 -2.81
N GLU A 97 2.20 11.93 -2.50
CA GLU A 97 1.50 10.64 -2.41
C GLU A 97 1.27 9.95 -3.77
N ALA A 98 1.36 10.69 -4.87
CA ALA A 98 1.15 10.15 -6.21
C ALA A 98 2.36 9.34 -6.68
N TYR A 99 3.57 9.68 -6.22
CA TYR A 99 4.79 8.95 -6.55
C TYR A 99 4.71 7.49 -6.12
N SER A 100 4.37 7.21 -4.86
CA SER A 100 4.27 5.85 -4.36
C SER A 100 3.14 5.06 -5.04
N THR A 101 2.01 5.72 -5.32
CA THR A 101 0.89 5.09 -6.02
C THR A 101 1.27 4.69 -7.44
N LEU A 102 1.87 5.60 -8.21
CA LEU A 102 2.28 5.32 -9.59
C LEU A 102 3.43 4.30 -9.65
N ALA A 103 4.38 4.38 -8.71
CA ALA A 103 5.46 3.40 -8.60
C ALA A 103 4.92 2.01 -8.28
N TRP A 104 3.92 1.90 -7.41
CA TRP A 104 3.25 0.63 -7.13
C TRP A 104 2.54 0.06 -8.37
N LEU A 105 1.83 0.87 -9.16
CA LEU A 105 1.17 0.41 -10.39
C LEU A 105 2.18 -0.23 -11.35
N TYR A 106 3.27 0.47 -11.65
CA TYR A 106 4.31 -0.05 -12.53
C TYR A 106 5.09 -1.21 -11.91
N GLY A 107 5.45 -1.14 -10.63
CA GLY A 107 6.25 -2.15 -9.95
C GLY A 107 5.50 -3.48 -9.79
N SER A 108 4.19 -3.43 -9.53
CA SER A 108 3.35 -4.63 -9.40
C SER A 108 2.82 -5.15 -10.74
N GLY A 109 2.72 -4.29 -11.77
CA GLY A 109 1.98 -4.61 -12.99
C GLY A 109 0.47 -4.67 -12.75
N MET A 110 -0.05 -3.97 -11.74
CA MET A 110 -1.49 -3.91 -11.50
C MET A 110 -2.15 -2.93 -12.47
N PHE A 111 -3.13 -3.41 -13.23
CA PHE A 111 -3.85 -2.69 -14.31
C PHE A 111 -3.00 -2.24 -15.51
N VAL A 112 -1.68 -2.24 -15.36
CA VAL A 112 -0.69 -1.88 -16.39
C VAL A 112 0.34 -3.00 -16.53
N GLY A 113 1.08 -3.04 -17.64
CA GLY A 113 2.25 -3.92 -17.73
C GLY A 113 3.29 -3.58 -16.67
N GLN A 114 3.92 -4.60 -16.08
CA GLN A 114 4.99 -4.38 -15.11
C GLN A 114 6.16 -3.64 -15.75
N ASP A 115 6.61 -2.58 -15.09
CA ASP A 115 7.72 -1.71 -15.52
C ASP A 115 8.56 -1.33 -14.30
N ILE A 116 9.52 -2.19 -13.96
CA ILE A 116 10.37 -2.02 -12.78
C ILE A 116 11.25 -0.78 -12.89
N ASP A 117 11.74 -0.45 -14.09
CA ASP A 117 12.61 0.71 -14.31
C ASP A 117 11.87 2.01 -14.04
N ASN A 118 10.61 2.11 -14.47
CA ASN A 118 9.79 3.27 -14.22
C ASN A 118 9.41 3.40 -12.75
N ALA A 119 9.10 2.29 -12.07
CA ALA A 119 8.87 2.29 -10.62
C ALA A 119 10.12 2.79 -9.85
N ILE A 120 11.32 2.33 -10.22
CA ILE A 120 12.59 2.82 -9.66
C ILE A 120 12.76 4.32 -9.93
N SER A 121 12.53 4.76 -11.16
CA SER A 121 12.65 6.17 -11.55
C SER A 121 11.76 7.07 -10.70
N LEU A 122 10.52 6.65 -10.45
CA LEU A 122 9.57 7.40 -9.63
C LEU A 122 10.03 7.54 -8.18
N HIS A 123 10.56 6.48 -7.56
CA HIS A 123 11.12 6.58 -6.22
C HIS A 123 12.37 7.47 -6.17
N LYS A 124 13.22 7.42 -7.19
CA LYS A 124 14.39 8.32 -7.28
C LYS A 124 13.98 9.78 -7.46
N GLU A 125 12.97 10.04 -8.29
CA GLU A 125 12.43 11.38 -8.48
C GLU A 125 11.79 11.91 -7.19
N PHE A 126 11.03 11.07 -6.48
CA PHE A 126 10.47 11.37 -5.17
C PHE A 126 11.57 11.79 -4.16
N LEU A 127 12.65 11.01 -4.06
CA LEU A 127 13.78 11.32 -3.17
C LEU A 127 14.58 12.56 -3.59
N ALA A 128 14.42 13.02 -4.82
CA ALA A 128 15.09 14.20 -5.36
C ALA A 128 14.21 15.46 -5.38
N LEU A 129 13.00 15.40 -4.81
CA LEU A 129 12.14 16.58 -4.69
C LEU A 129 12.80 17.66 -3.82
N ASP A 130 12.70 18.91 -4.23
CA ASP A 130 13.24 20.07 -3.50
C ASP A 130 12.28 20.52 -2.37
N ILE A 131 11.97 19.58 -1.48
CA ILE A 131 11.11 19.77 -0.31
C ILE A 131 11.63 18.91 0.85
N GLU A 132 11.34 19.32 2.08
CA GLU A 132 11.59 18.48 3.25
C GLU A 132 10.58 17.33 3.29
N LEU A 133 11.09 16.10 3.23
CA LEU A 133 10.29 14.88 3.29
C LEU A 133 10.35 14.27 4.69
N PRO A 134 9.22 13.78 5.23
CA PRO A 134 9.24 12.99 6.47
C PRO A 134 10.15 11.76 6.34
N ASP A 135 10.97 11.51 7.37
CA ASP A 135 11.88 10.36 7.42
C ASP A 135 11.17 9.03 7.15
N SER A 136 9.93 8.89 7.59
CA SER A 136 9.10 7.69 7.34
C SER A 136 8.85 7.46 5.85
N LEU A 137 8.62 8.51 5.06
CA LEU A 137 8.40 8.38 3.62
C LEU A 137 9.72 8.12 2.89
N VAL A 138 10.80 8.77 3.32
CA VAL A 138 12.15 8.54 2.76
C VAL A 138 12.57 7.09 2.99
N THR A 139 12.46 6.60 4.22
CA THR A 139 12.78 5.20 4.57
C THR A 139 11.92 4.19 3.82
N THR A 140 10.61 4.47 3.66
CA THR A 140 9.72 3.64 2.83
C THR A 140 10.20 3.59 1.37
N ALA A 141 10.55 4.73 0.76
CA ALA A 141 11.05 4.76 -0.61
C ALA A 141 12.37 3.98 -0.78
N HIS A 142 13.28 4.06 0.20
CA HIS A 142 14.49 3.23 0.20
C HIS A 142 14.15 1.73 0.34
N PHE A 143 13.17 1.36 1.16
CA PHE A 143 12.73 -0.03 1.27
C PHE A 143 12.16 -0.57 -0.05
N GLU A 144 11.30 0.20 -0.71
CA GLU A 144 10.75 -0.16 -2.02
C GLU A 144 11.84 -0.25 -3.09
N LEU A 145 12.80 0.69 -3.12
CA LEU A 145 13.95 0.61 -4.03
C LEU A 145 14.78 -0.65 -3.82
N ALA A 146 15.03 -1.07 -2.57
CA ALA A 146 15.73 -2.32 -2.29
C ALA A 146 14.96 -3.53 -2.85
N SER A 147 13.65 -3.55 -2.72
CA SER A 147 12.78 -4.60 -3.25
C SER A 147 12.77 -4.64 -4.79
N LEU A 148 12.67 -3.47 -5.43
CA LEU A 148 12.71 -3.35 -6.89
C LEU A 148 14.08 -3.76 -7.46
N TYR A 149 15.19 -3.29 -6.88
CA TYR A 149 16.53 -3.70 -7.33
C TYR A 149 16.83 -5.18 -7.09
N LYS A 150 16.22 -5.80 -6.08
CA LYS A 150 16.29 -7.25 -5.88
C LYS A 150 15.68 -7.99 -7.08
N SER A 151 14.56 -7.51 -7.62
CA SER A 151 13.93 -8.10 -8.82
C SER A 151 14.83 -8.01 -10.07
N GLN A 152 15.68 -6.99 -10.14
CA GLN A 152 16.69 -6.82 -11.21
C GLN A 152 18.02 -7.53 -10.93
N HIS A 153 18.15 -8.23 -9.79
CA HIS A 153 19.43 -8.79 -9.32
C HIS A 153 20.55 -7.75 -9.19
N ASN A 154 20.21 -6.47 -8.97
CA ASN A 154 21.17 -5.40 -8.72
C ASN A 154 21.55 -5.39 -7.23
N TRP A 155 22.35 -6.36 -6.82
CA TRP A 155 22.69 -6.60 -5.41
C TRP A 155 23.47 -5.45 -4.75
N LEU A 156 24.19 -4.64 -5.54
CA LEU A 156 24.87 -3.47 -5.02
C LEU A 156 23.86 -2.42 -4.55
N ALA A 157 22.87 -2.11 -5.38
CA ALA A 157 21.81 -1.17 -5.03
C ALA A 157 20.91 -1.72 -3.90
N VAL A 158 20.61 -3.02 -3.90
CA VAL A 158 19.89 -3.68 -2.78
C VAL A 158 20.62 -3.43 -1.47
N LYS A 159 21.95 -3.63 -1.43
CA LYS A 159 22.76 -3.40 -0.24
C LYS A 159 22.70 -1.95 0.23
N GLU A 160 22.86 -0.99 -0.69
CA GLU A 160 22.82 0.44 -0.38
C GLU A 160 21.49 0.86 0.24
N HIS A 161 20.38 0.54 -0.44
CA HIS A 161 19.06 0.94 0.02
C HIS A 161 18.61 0.19 1.28
N ALA A 162 18.93 -1.10 1.43
CA ALA A 162 18.65 -1.84 2.65
C ALA A 162 19.43 -1.29 3.85
N GLN A 163 20.70 -0.92 3.66
CA GLN A 163 21.51 -0.32 4.72
C GLN A 163 20.90 1.01 5.21
N TYR A 164 20.43 1.84 4.28
CA TYR A 164 19.72 3.08 4.63
C TYR A 164 18.52 2.82 5.55
N VAL A 165 17.68 1.83 5.23
CA VAL A 165 16.51 1.50 6.05
C VAL A 165 16.90 1.04 7.46
N ILE A 166 17.95 0.22 7.59
CA ILE A 166 18.43 -0.28 8.89
C ILE A 166 18.84 0.90 9.80
N GLU A 167 19.52 1.87 9.22
CA GLU A 167 20.05 3.04 9.94
C GLU A 167 18.95 4.03 10.32
N HIS A 168 17.97 4.26 9.44
CA HIS A 168 17.06 5.40 9.55
C HIS A 168 15.60 5.06 9.86
N SER A 169 15.13 3.82 9.64
CA SER A 169 13.73 3.48 9.95
C SER A 169 13.47 3.55 11.46
N ALA A 170 12.28 4.00 11.84
CA ALA A 170 11.80 3.94 13.22
C ALA A 170 11.11 2.59 13.53
N LEU A 171 10.76 1.81 12.51
CA LEU A 171 9.99 0.58 12.64
C LEU A 171 10.91 -0.64 12.71
N ALA A 172 10.81 -1.42 13.79
CA ALA A 172 11.61 -2.64 13.97
C ALA A 172 11.38 -3.65 12.84
N TYR A 173 10.13 -3.79 12.38
CA TYR A 173 9.75 -4.66 11.27
C TYR A 173 10.52 -4.33 9.98
N ASP A 174 10.57 -3.06 9.58
CA ASP A 174 11.29 -2.64 8.37
C ASP A 174 12.78 -2.95 8.48
N LYS A 175 13.37 -2.76 9.67
CA LYS A 175 14.78 -3.08 9.91
C LYS A 175 15.05 -4.57 9.76
N GLU A 176 14.22 -5.43 10.35
CA GLU A 176 14.37 -6.89 10.24
C GLU A 176 14.30 -7.35 8.78
N GLN A 177 13.36 -6.80 8.02
CA GLN A 177 13.24 -7.09 6.59
C GLN A 177 14.43 -6.58 5.79
N ALA A 178 14.91 -5.36 6.08
CA ALA A 178 16.09 -4.79 5.44
C ALA A 178 17.38 -5.56 5.77
N VAL A 179 17.54 -6.07 6.99
CA VAL A 179 18.65 -6.98 7.37
C VAL A 179 18.63 -8.23 6.50
N SER A 180 17.45 -8.82 6.29
CA SER A 180 17.30 -10.01 5.45
C SER A 180 17.68 -9.74 3.99
N LEU A 181 17.28 -8.57 3.44
CA LEU A 181 17.68 -8.13 2.10
C LEU A 181 19.19 -7.90 1.99
N LEU A 182 19.80 -7.27 3.00
CA LEU A 182 21.23 -7.00 3.06
C LEU A 182 22.05 -8.29 3.09
N GLN A 183 21.61 -9.28 3.88
CA GLN A 183 22.26 -10.58 3.96
C GLN A 183 22.21 -11.32 2.62
N LEU A 184 21.03 -11.35 1.98
CA LEU A 184 20.86 -11.93 0.65
C LEU A 184 21.78 -11.26 -0.38
N ALA A 185 21.88 -9.92 -0.37
CA ALA A 185 22.75 -9.19 -1.28
C ALA A 185 24.24 -9.55 -1.10
N LYS A 186 24.70 -9.71 0.16
CA LYS A 186 26.08 -10.13 0.47
C LYS A 186 26.38 -11.53 -0.06
N GLU A 187 25.47 -12.48 0.15
CA GLU A 187 25.62 -13.86 -0.35
C GLU A 187 25.71 -13.90 -1.87
N LYS A 188 24.83 -13.15 -2.56
CA LYS A 188 24.81 -13.11 -4.03
C LYS A 188 26.01 -12.37 -4.64
N ALA A 189 26.55 -11.37 -3.95
CA ALA A 189 27.78 -10.69 -4.36
C ALA A 189 29.01 -11.61 -4.27
N GLN A 190 29.11 -12.43 -3.22
CA GLN A 190 30.21 -13.37 -3.04
C GLN A 190 30.24 -14.48 -4.10
N LEU A 191 29.08 -14.95 -4.55
CA LEU A 191 28.97 -15.97 -5.60
C LEU A 191 29.47 -15.49 -6.97
N LYS A 192 29.42 -14.19 -7.26
CA LYS A 192 29.96 -13.61 -8.50
C LYS A 192 31.48 -13.48 -8.54
N ILE A 193 32.16 -13.60 -7.39
CA ILE A 193 33.62 -13.49 -7.28
C ILE A 193 34.30 -14.87 -7.41
N ASN A 194 33.55 -15.94 -7.15
CA ASN A 194 34.06 -17.31 -7.12
C ASN A 194 33.87 -18.09 -8.45
N HIS A 195 33.41 -17.42 -9.50
CA HIS A 195 33.23 -17.94 -10.86
C HIS A 195 33.91 -17.03 -11.87
#